data_AF-A0AAN7SRU3-F1
#
_entry.id   AF-A0AAN7SRU3-F1
#
_cell.length_a   1.000
_cell.length_b   1.000
_cell.length_c   1.000
_cell.angle_alpha   90.00
_cell.angle_beta   90.00
_cell.angle_gamma   90.00
#
_symmetry.space_group_name_H-M   'P 1'
#
loop_
_entity.id
_entity.type
_entity.pdbx_description
1 polymer ?
#
loop_
_entity_poly.entity_id
_entity_poly.type
_entity_poly.pdbx_seq_one_letter_code
_entity_poly.pdbx_strand_id
1 'polypeptide(L)'
;MRLIAYTHLIILLQQVSSHNYEEIKNYVSVIEEGIVKANSFILPEDASMHKPKDDIQKNYGRSYDYVIVGGGSAGAVIASRLSEDPEKSVLLLEAGGIENVFVNIPAMALFLQGHEFNWNYKTTPQRFACLGMINQECKYPRGKGLGGSSLINGLIYSRGNKDDYDNWQKMGNPGWSYKNVLPYFKKSENFTINGDLEYHETGGNLNVEYHKPSSPQLNAFLQANVELGYKIVDYNGKSQIGASKTQFNYIKGKRGSTAKVYLNPVLSRDNLDVLVNSYVTKVLIDKHSKKALGVIFSCNGTLYSVRANKEVILSAGVIGSPQILMLSGIGPKEHLKTLGIQLVNDLPVGNSFDDHAGYYGLHFSSNYTEPSKSTEMFVEQYLKGYGPYTIAANLQGIGFYKSKYNNNPNSQNPDFELLLQPSNNSNSYVQKVYHYTKSSYESTWGKMDPQQSFSIICIVLHPKSSGTIRLKSSDPFEYPLIDAQYLSDKDDQDIKVLYEATQLAIKLIETNAFKKINASVLELPISECTKNHQFLSKNYWYCHLRHFTSHVYHGSGTCKMGPNPIDSVVDHELKVHGVNNLRVVDASVFPTAVAGHNHAPVTMIAEKASDLIKNECKYDSNI
;
A
#
# COMPACT_ATOMS: atom_id res chain seq x y z
N MET A 1 -58.99 -24.81 14.55
CA MET A 1 -57.67 -24.22 14.84
C MET A 1 -56.61 -25.11 14.19
N ARG A 2 -55.82 -24.58 13.23
CA ARG A 2 -54.84 -25.25 12.32
C ARG A 2 -55.27 -25.25 10.85
N LEU A 3 -55.08 -24.12 10.16
CA LEU A 3 -54.73 -24.09 8.72
C LEU A 3 -54.27 -22.69 8.22
N ILE A 4 -53.57 -21.88 9.02
CA ILE A 4 -53.08 -20.54 8.59
C ILE A 4 -51.55 -20.37 8.74
N ALA A 5 -50.83 -21.39 9.23
CA ALA A 5 -49.39 -21.26 9.52
C ALA A 5 -48.43 -21.64 8.36
N TYR A 6 -48.91 -22.23 7.26
CA TYR A 6 -48.01 -22.70 6.18
C TYR A 6 -47.86 -21.72 5.00
N THR A 7 -48.85 -20.86 4.74
CA THR A 7 -48.81 -19.95 3.58
C THR A 7 -47.96 -18.70 3.83
N HIS A 8 -47.82 -18.23 5.07
CA HIS A 8 -46.95 -17.11 5.41
C HIS A 8 -45.46 -17.48 5.44
N LEU A 9 -45.10 -18.72 5.79
CA LEU A 9 -43.70 -19.16 5.78
C LEU A 9 -43.14 -19.32 4.36
N ILE A 10 -43.97 -19.76 3.41
CA ILE A 10 -43.58 -19.90 1.99
C ILE A 10 -43.44 -18.53 1.32
N ILE A 11 -44.31 -17.57 1.63
CA ILE A 11 -44.23 -16.20 1.09
C ILE A 11 -43.02 -15.44 1.65
N LEU A 12 -42.71 -15.60 2.95
CA LEU A 12 -41.48 -15.05 3.54
C LEU A 12 -40.21 -15.73 3.00
N LEU A 13 -40.21 -17.05 2.78
CA LEU A 13 -39.09 -17.75 2.15
C LEU A 13 -38.91 -17.35 0.67
N GLN A 14 -40.00 -17.16 -0.07
CA GLN A 14 -39.95 -16.67 -1.45
C GLN A 14 -39.47 -15.21 -1.54
N GLN A 15 -39.91 -14.33 -0.63
CA GLN A 15 -39.45 -12.93 -0.55
C GLN A 15 -37.98 -12.81 -0.09
N VAL A 16 -37.53 -13.65 0.84
CA VAL A 16 -36.12 -13.71 1.25
C VAL A 16 -35.25 -14.33 0.15
N SER A 17 -35.75 -15.33 -0.59
CA SER A 17 -35.03 -15.92 -1.73
C SER A 17 -34.97 -14.99 -2.95
N SER A 18 -36.01 -14.18 -3.20
CA SER A 18 -36.04 -13.23 -4.31
C SER A 18 -35.17 -12.00 -4.03
N HIS A 19 -35.12 -11.53 -2.77
CA HIS A 19 -34.19 -10.47 -2.36
C HIS A 19 -32.73 -10.90 -2.54
N ASN A 20 -32.39 -12.14 -2.18
CA ASN A 20 -31.03 -12.65 -2.32
C ASN A 20 -30.65 -12.82 -3.80
N TYR A 21 -31.58 -13.25 -4.67
CA TYR A 21 -31.32 -13.41 -6.10
C TYR A 21 -31.07 -12.08 -6.82
N GLU A 22 -31.85 -11.04 -6.52
CA GLU A 22 -31.67 -9.72 -7.14
C GLU A 22 -30.38 -9.04 -6.63
N GLU A 23 -30.03 -9.22 -5.35
CA GLU A 23 -28.74 -8.76 -4.82
C GLU A 23 -27.57 -9.45 -5.53
N ILE A 24 -27.62 -10.78 -5.70
CA ILE A 24 -26.59 -11.54 -6.42
C ILE A 24 -26.43 -11.01 -7.84
N LYS A 25 -27.53 -10.84 -8.59
CA LYS A 25 -27.50 -10.28 -9.95
C LYS A 25 -26.86 -8.90 -10.01
N ASN A 26 -27.17 -8.02 -9.07
CA ASN A 26 -26.58 -6.68 -9.01
C ASN A 26 -25.06 -6.76 -8.80
N TYR A 27 -24.57 -7.62 -7.91
CA TYR A 27 -23.13 -7.82 -7.71
C TYR A 27 -22.46 -8.44 -8.95
N VAL A 28 -23.11 -9.38 -9.62
CA VAL A 28 -22.60 -9.96 -10.89
C VAL A 28 -22.43 -8.85 -11.93
N SER A 29 -23.45 -8.03 -12.17
CA SER A 29 -23.36 -6.89 -13.12
C SER A 29 -22.26 -5.91 -12.72
N VAL A 30 -22.17 -5.52 -11.44
CA VAL A 30 -21.09 -4.64 -10.94
C VAL A 30 -19.70 -5.23 -11.22
N ILE A 31 -19.52 -6.54 -11.04
CA ILE A 31 -18.24 -7.22 -11.28
C ILE A 31 -17.92 -7.23 -12.78
N GLU A 32 -18.87 -7.65 -13.62
CA GLU A 32 -18.69 -7.75 -15.07
C GLU A 32 -18.41 -6.38 -15.70
N GLU A 33 -19.22 -5.37 -15.37
CA GLU A 33 -19.04 -3.99 -15.82
C GLU A 33 -17.70 -3.42 -15.32
N GLY A 34 -17.34 -3.71 -14.07
CA GLY A 34 -16.07 -3.28 -13.48
C GLY A 34 -14.85 -3.91 -14.18
N ILE A 35 -14.92 -5.19 -14.55
CA ILE A 35 -13.86 -5.86 -15.32
C ILE A 35 -13.77 -5.27 -16.74
N VAL A 36 -14.91 -5.05 -17.41
CA VAL A 36 -14.94 -4.40 -18.73
C VAL A 36 -14.31 -3.01 -18.66
N LYS A 37 -14.70 -2.20 -17.67
CA LYS A 37 -14.14 -0.86 -17.43
C LYS A 37 -12.64 -0.91 -17.16
N ALA A 38 -12.14 -1.87 -16.37
CA ALA A 38 -10.71 -2.01 -16.11
C ALA A 38 -9.86 -2.18 -17.38
N ASN A 39 -10.46 -2.81 -18.41
CA ASN A 39 -9.82 -3.04 -19.69
C ASN A 39 -9.88 -1.82 -20.62
N SER A 40 -11.01 -1.10 -20.64
CA SER A 40 -11.24 0.03 -21.55
C SER A 40 -10.89 1.41 -21.00
N PHE A 41 -10.82 1.58 -19.68
CA PHE A 41 -10.55 2.87 -19.05
C PHE A 41 -9.14 3.36 -19.39
N ILE A 42 -9.08 4.63 -19.78
CA ILE A 42 -7.84 5.34 -20.09
C ILE A 42 -7.33 5.96 -18.79
N LEU A 43 -6.25 5.39 -18.27
CA LEU A 43 -5.62 5.89 -17.07
C LEU A 43 -4.93 7.24 -17.33
N PRO A 44 -4.90 8.14 -16.33
CA PRO A 44 -4.21 9.42 -16.47
C PRO A 44 -2.70 9.21 -16.66
N GLU A 45 -2.08 10.07 -17.46
CA GLU A 45 -0.61 10.18 -17.58
C GLU A 45 -0.05 11.37 -16.80
N ASP A 46 -0.93 12.27 -16.35
CA ASP A 46 -0.65 13.44 -15.53
C ASP A 46 -1.91 13.82 -14.70
N ALA A 47 -1.84 14.89 -13.92
CA ALA A 47 -2.96 15.42 -13.14
C ALA A 47 -3.74 16.53 -13.86
N SER A 48 -3.64 16.66 -15.19
CA SER A 48 -4.29 17.73 -15.97
C SER A 48 -5.81 17.76 -15.85
N MET A 49 -6.44 16.63 -15.53
CA MET A 49 -7.86 16.53 -15.19
C MET A 49 -8.28 17.42 -14.00
N HIS A 50 -7.33 17.85 -13.17
CA HIS A 50 -7.55 18.76 -12.05
C HIS A 50 -7.15 20.21 -12.38
N LYS A 51 -6.68 20.51 -13.59
CA LYS A 51 -6.25 21.87 -13.96
C LYS A 51 -7.43 22.84 -13.91
N PRO A 52 -7.30 24.00 -13.26
CA PRO A 52 -8.37 25.00 -13.24
C PRO A 52 -8.57 25.58 -14.64
N LYS A 53 -9.75 26.18 -14.87
CA LYS A 53 -10.08 26.82 -16.16
C LYS A 53 -9.26 28.08 -16.42
N ASP A 54 -8.85 28.74 -15.35
CA ASP A 54 -8.03 29.94 -15.34
C ASP A 54 -7.17 29.97 -14.07
N ASP A 55 -6.18 30.85 -14.02
CA ASP A 55 -5.28 31.00 -12.89
C ASP A 55 -5.83 31.97 -11.81
N ILE A 56 -7.12 32.34 -11.88
CA ILE A 56 -7.73 33.27 -10.92
C ILE A 56 -7.99 32.52 -9.61
N GLN A 57 -7.11 32.77 -8.65
CA GLN A 57 -7.23 32.25 -7.29
C GLN A 57 -8.39 32.93 -6.54
N LYS A 58 -9.35 32.13 -6.09
CA LYS A 58 -10.45 32.57 -5.21
C LYS A 58 -10.17 32.21 -3.75
N ASN A 59 -10.75 32.97 -2.82
CA ASN A 59 -10.78 32.58 -1.42
C ASN A 59 -11.90 31.55 -1.21
N TYR A 60 -11.61 30.46 -0.49
CA TYR A 60 -12.61 29.43 -0.18
C TYR A 60 -13.73 29.93 0.74
N GLY A 61 -13.50 31.01 1.50
CA GLY A 61 -14.52 31.70 2.30
C GLY A 61 -14.63 31.24 3.77
N ARG A 62 -13.97 30.13 4.14
CA ARG A 62 -13.84 29.63 5.52
C ARG A 62 -12.38 29.33 5.83
N SER A 63 -11.95 29.55 7.08
CA SER A 63 -10.67 29.05 7.60
C SER A 63 -10.91 27.90 8.57
N TYR A 64 -9.88 27.06 8.73
CA TYR A 64 -9.93 25.87 9.58
C TYR A 64 -8.75 25.87 10.53
N ASP A 65 -8.87 25.21 11.67
CA ASP A 65 -7.72 24.97 12.55
C ASP A 65 -6.70 24.07 11.85
N TYR A 66 -7.18 23.00 11.23
CA TYR A 66 -6.35 22.03 10.53
C TYR A 66 -6.81 21.85 9.09
N VAL A 67 -5.85 21.93 8.16
CA VAL A 67 -6.05 21.56 6.75
C VAL A 67 -5.19 20.35 6.44
N ILE A 68 -5.85 19.22 6.16
CA ILE A 68 -5.22 17.94 5.84
C ILE A 68 -5.24 17.75 4.32
N VAL A 69 -4.08 17.46 3.75
CA VAL A 69 -3.89 17.30 2.31
C VAL A 69 -3.72 15.83 1.98
N GLY A 70 -4.72 15.24 1.33
CA GLY A 70 -4.78 13.83 0.96
C GLY A 70 -5.60 13.01 1.95
N GLY A 71 -6.74 12.48 1.48
CA GLY A 71 -7.64 11.59 2.21
C GLY A 71 -7.19 10.13 2.25
N GLY A 72 -5.88 9.89 2.21
CA GLY A 72 -5.28 8.56 2.13
C GLY A 72 -5.33 7.76 3.44
N SER A 73 -4.45 6.76 3.56
CA SER A 73 -4.39 5.91 4.76
C SER A 73 -4.13 6.72 6.05
N ALA A 74 -3.23 7.69 6.01
CA ALA A 74 -2.96 8.57 7.15
C ALA A 74 -4.00 9.69 7.29
N GLY A 75 -4.30 10.43 6.22
CA GLY A 75 -5.17 11.60 6.29
C GLY A 75 -6.58 11.28 6.79
N ALA A 76 -7.13 10.11 6.43
CA ALA A 76 -8.42 9.64 6.96
C ALA A 76 -8.40 9.46 8.48
N VAL A 77 -7.30 8.91 9.03
CA VAL A 77 -7.13 8.70 10.48
C VAL A 77 -7.00 10.05 11.18
N ILE A 78 -6.15 10.95 10.67
CA ILE A 78 -5.90 12.26 11.29
C ILE A 78 -7.18 13.09 11.30
N ALA A 79 -7.91 13.14 10.18
CA ALA A 79 -9.17 13.86 10.10
C ALA A 79 -10.20 13.32 11.11
N SER A 80 -10.30 12.00 11.24
CA SER A 80 -11.17 11.34 12.20
C SER A 80 -10.76 11.65 13.65
N ARG A 81 -9.47 11.60 13.98
CA ARG A 81 -8.97 11.86 15.33
C ARG A 81 -9.04 13.33 15.72
N LEU A 82 -8.61 14.25 14.86
CA LEU A 82 -8.60 15.68 15.19
C LEU A 82 -10.02 16.26 15.33
N SER A 83 -10.98 15.73 14.57
CA SER A 83 -12.39 16.13 14.70
C SER A 83 -13.11 15.56 15.93
N GLU A 84 -12.47 14.70 16.74
CA GLU A 84 -13.05 14.27 18.03
C GLU A 84 -13.20 15.44 19.02
N ASP A 85 -12.41 16.50 18.88
CA ASP A 85 -12.59 17.75 19.62
C ASP A 85 -13.55 18.67 18.84
N PRO A 86 -14.79 18.91 19.32
CA PRO A 86 -15.78 19.71 18.60
C PRO A 86 -15.37 21.18 18.45
N GLU A 87 -14.42 21.66 19.27
CA GLU A 87 -13.88 23.02 19.23
C GLU A 87 -12.79 23.19 18.17
N LYS A 88 -12.46 22.14 17.40
CA LYS A 88 -11.44 22.17 16.34
C LYS A 88 -12.08 21.94 14.99
N SER A 89 -11.93 22.92 14.11
CA SER A 89 -12.38 22.84 12.72
C SER A 89 -11.34 22.14 11.84
N VAL A 90 -11.77 21.10 11.11
CA VAL A 90 -10.91 20.26 10.28
C VAL A 90 -11.41 20.26 8.84
N LEU A 91 -10.53 20.54 7.89
CA LEU A 91 -10.77 20.35 6.46
C LEU A 91 -9.87 19.27 5.91
N LEU A 92 -10.45 18.26 5.27
CA LEU A 92 -9.74 17.24 4.50
C LEU A 92 -9.94 17.47 3.00
N LEU A 93 -8.85 17.64 2.26
CA LEU A 93 -8.86 17.79 0.80
C LEU A 93 -8.33 16.51 0.14
N GLU A 94 -9.12 15.89 -0.73
CA GLU A 94 -8.75 14.70 -1.49
C GLU A 94 -8.93 14.92 -2.99
N ALA A 95 -7.91 14.60 -3.78
CA ALA A 95 -7.94 14.80 -5.22
C ALA A 95 -8.88 13.83 -5.95
N GLY A 96 -9.01 12.59 -5.47
CA GLY A 96 -9.92 11.61 -6.06
C GLY A 96 -11.35 11.66 -5.52
N GLY A 97 -12.14 10.68 -5.95
CA GLY A 97 -13.54 10.52 -5.55
C GLY A 97 -13.74 9.60 -4.34
N ILE A 98 -14.96 9.06 -4.24
CA ILE A 98 -15.39 8.13 -3.20
C ILE A 98 -15.34 6.68 -3.69
N GLU A 99 -15.11 5.73 -2.78
CA GLU A 99 -15.12 4.30 -3.12
C GLU A 99 -16.51 3.82 -3.57
N ASN A 100 -16.55 2.77 -4.42
CA ASN A 100 -17.78 2.17 -4.92
C ASN A 100 -17.88 0.67 -4.55
N VAL A 101 -18.97 0.01 -4.94
CA VAL A 101 -19.19 -1.42 -4.61
C VAL A 101 -18.11 -2.33 -5.18
N PHE A 102 -17.59 -2.04 -6.38
CA PHE A 102 -16.52 -2.82 -7.02
C PHE A 102 -15.22 -2.79 -6.20
N VAL A 103 -14.86 -1.63 -5.64
CA VAL A 103 -13.70 -1.47 -4.72
C VAL A 103 -13.83 -2.35 -3.47
N ASN A 104 -15.06 -2.59 -3.01
CA ASN A 104 -15.32 -3.31 -1.77
C ASN A 104 -15.05 -4.82 -1.87
N ILE A 105 -14.97 -5.37 -3.08
CA ILE A 105 -14.79 -6.80 -3.36
C ILE A 105 -13.29 -7.09 -3.48
N PRO A 106 -12.64 -7.74 -2.48
CA PRO A 106 -11.19 -7.89 -2.45
C PRO A 106 -10.57 -8.52 -3.71
N ALA A 107 -11.21 -9.52 -4.33
CA ALA A 107 -10.68 -10.15 -5.55
C ALA A 107 -10.54 -9.19 -6.74
N MET A 108 -11.22 -8.04 -6.71
CA MET A 108 -11.12 -7.03 -7.77
C MET A 108 -9.86 -6.16 -7.68
N ALA A 109 -9.02 -6.34 -6.65
CA ALA A 109 -7.85 -5.48 -6.37
C ALA A 109 -6.93 -5.26 -7.58
N LEU A 110 -6.67 -6.30 -8.40
CA LEU A 110 -5.84 -6.14 -9.60
C LEU A 110 -6.54 -5.29 -10.66
N PHE A 111 -7.84 -5.49 -10.88
CA PHE A 111 -8.63 -4.73 -11.85
C PHE A 111 -8.74 -3.26 -11.48
N LEU A 112 -8.75 -2.91 -10.19
CA LEU A 112 -8.78 -1.53 -9.72
C LEU A 112 -7.61 -0.67 -10.23
N GLN A 113 -6.50 -1.29 -10.64
CA GLN A 113 -5.39 -0.55 -11.24
C GLN A 113 -5.72 0.05 -12.62
N GLY A 114 -6.76 -0.45 -13.29
CA GLY A 114 -7.33 0.14 -14.51
C GLY A 114 -8.58 0.96 -14.28
N HIS A 115 -8.80 1.51 -13.09
CA HIS A 115 -9.94 2.39 -12.80
C HIS A 115 -9.46 3.79 -12.42
N GLU A 116 -10.42 4.71 -12.26
CA GLU A 116 -10.21 6.10 -11.82
C GLU A 116 -9.55 6.23 -10.44
N PHE A 117 -9.53 5.15 -9.65
CA PHE A 117 -8.91 5.08 -8.33
C PHE A 117 -7.39 4.95 -8.35
N ASN A 118 -6.76 4.98 -9.53
CA ASN A 118 -5.32 4.86 -9.67
C ASN A 118 -4.69 6.13 -10.26
N TRP A 119 -3.66 6.67 -9.61
CA TRP A 119 -2.82 7.73 -10.17
C TRP A 119 -2.04 7.29 -11.41
N ASN A 120 -1.79 5.98 -11.57
CA ASN A 120 -1.08 5.42 -12.72
C ASN A 120 0.31 6.05 -12.94
N TYR A 121 1.04 6.31 -11.86
CA TYR A 121 2.44 6.69 -11.98
C TYR A 121 3.25 5.57 -12.64
N LYS A 122 4.37 5.95 -13.23
CA LYS A 122 5.39 5.06 -13.79
C LYS A 122 6.75 5.54 -13.29
N THR A 123 7.69 4.62 -13.16
CA THR A 123 9.08 5.01 -12.93
C THR A 123 9.68 5.59 -14.21
N THR A 124 10.81 6.28 -14.09
CA THR A 124 11.74 6.44 -15.21
C THR A 124 12.22 5.06 -15.69
N PRO A 125 12.76 4.94 -16.91
CA PRO A 125 13.37 3.68 -17.36
C PRO A 125 14.43 3.18 -16.38
N GLN A 126 14.31 1.92 -15.98
CA GLN A 126 15.18 1.27 -14.99
C GLN A 126 16.27 0.46 -15.68
N ARG A 127 17.46 0.39 -15.06
CA ARG A 127 18.64 -0.30 -15.64
C ARG A 127 18.85 -1.71 -15.10
N PHE A 128 18.48 -1.95 -13.86
CA PHE A 128 18.80 -3.19 -13.14
C PHE A 128 17.57 -4.01 -12.73
N ALA A 129 16.36 -3.48 -12.92
CA ALA A 129 15.11 -4.18 -12.69
C ALA A 129 14.09 -3.76 -13.75
N CYS A 130 12.90 -4.37 -13.72
CA CYS A 130 11.82 -4.13 -14.66
C CYS A 130 12.19 -4.31 -16.14
N LEU A 131 13.20 -5.13 -16.45
CA LEU A 131 13.69 -5.30 -17.83
C LEU A 131 12.69 -6.03 -18.74
N GLY A 132 11.73 -6.76 -18.16
CA GLY A 132 10.64 -7.40 -18.88
C GLY A 132 9.43 -6.48 -19.15
N MET A 133 9.48 -5.22 -18.71
CA MET A 133 8.39 -4.25 -18.85
C MET A 133 8.57 -3.39 -20.11
N ILE A 134 7.46 -2.89 -20.65
CA ILE A 134 7.47 -1.94 -21.77
C ILE A 134 8.30 -0.72 -21.36
N ASN A 135 9.23 -0.33 -22.25
CA ASN A 135 10.17 0.78 -22.05
C ASN A 135 11.07 0.68 -20.80
N GLN A 136 11.15 -0.51 -20.16
CA GLN A 136 11.85 -0.71 -18.89
C GLN A 136 11.29 0.17 -17.76
N GLU A 137 10.02 0.56 -17.85
CA GLU A 137 9.33 1.37 -16.85
C GLU A 137 8.48 0.45 -15.96
N CYS A 138 8.74 0.46 -14.66
CA CYS A 138 7.82 -0.16 -13.72
C CYS A 138 6.57 0.72 -13.64
N LYS A 139 5.38 0.12 -13.67
CA LYS A 139 4.19 0.82 -13.17
C LYS A 139 4.38 1.16 -11.70
N TYR A 140 3.66 2.13 -11.18
CA TYR A 140 3.73 2.47 -9.76
C TYR A 140 2.37 2.98 -9.28
N PRO A 141 1.34 2.11 -9.27
CA PRO A 141 -0.01 2.54 -8.97
C PRO A 141 -0.12 3.03 -7.53
N ARG A 142 -0.87 4.10 -7.35
CA ARG A 142 -1.17 4.70 -6.06
C ARG A 142 -2.66 5.02 -6.04
N GLY A 143 -3.31 4.74 -4.92
CA GLY A 143 -4.74 5.01 -4.79
C GLY A 143 -5.05 6.51 -4.86
N LYS A 144 -6.10 6.86 -5.61
CA LYS A 144 -6.64 8.21 -5.81
C LYS A 144 -8.11 8.23 -5.39
N GLY A 145 -8.43 8.88 -4.28
CA GLY A 145 -9.76 8.89 -3.66
C GLY A 145 -9.70 8.74 -2.15
N LEU A 146 -10.84 8.92 -1.48
CA LEU A 146 -10.93 8.78 -0.01
C LEU A 146 -10.56 7.34 0.39
N GLY A 147 -9.57 7.21 1.26
CA GLY A 147 -8.91 5.95 1.63
C GLY A 147 -7.55 5.76 0.94
N GLY A 148 -7.29 6.50 -0.13
CA GLY A 148 -6.05 6.49 -0.91
C GLY A 148 -5.66 5.08 -1.32
N SER A 149 -4.41 4.69 -1.06
CA SER A 149 -3.93 3.37 -1.48
C SER A 149 -4.57 2.19 -0.73
N SER A 150 -5.31 2.42 0.37
CA SER A 150 -6.12 1.35 0.99
C SER A 150 -7.30 0.89 0.12
N LEU A 151 -7.69 1.69 -0.88
CA LEU A 151 -8.70 1.32 -1.87
C LEU A 151 -8.23 0.23 -2.83
N ILE A 152 -6.93 0.19 -3.14
CA ILE A 152 -6.38 -0.68 -4.20
C ILE A 152 -5.32 -1.67 -3.71
N ASN A 153 -4.99 -1.69 -2.41
CA ASN A 153 -3.97 -2.58 -1.86
C ASN A 153 -4.40 -4.07 -1.81
N GLY A 154 -3.44 -4.93 -1.48
CA GLY A 154 -3.63 -6.37 -1.26
C GLY A 154 -4.23 -6.75 0.11
N LEU A 155 -4.63 -5.77 0.92
CA LEU A 155 -5.26 -5.93 2.25
C LEU A 155 -4.44 -6.67 3.32
N ILE A 156 -3.19 -7.05 3.04
CA ILE A 156 -2.33 -7.69 4.04
C ILE A 156 -2.18 -6.78 5.26
N TYR A 157 -2.46 -7.33 6.43
CA TYR A 157 -2.24 -6.68 7.71
C TYR A 157 -0.91 -7.17 8.28
N SER A 158 0.07 -6.28 8.32
CA SER A 158 1.36 -6.51 8.95
C SER A 158 1.90 -5.24 9.58
N ARG A 159 2.59 -5.36 10.71
CA ARG A 159 3.09 -4.23 11.49
C ARG A 159 4.55 -3.89 11.25
N GLY A 160 5.32 -4.72 10.55
CA GLY A 160 6.79 -4.59 10.52
C GLY A 160 7.45 -5.30 11.71
N ASN A 161 8.78 -5.27 11.77
CA ASN A 161 9.53 -5.86 12.89
C ASN A 161 9.73 -4.85 14.02
N LYS A 162 9.78 -5.32 15.26
CA LYS A 162 10.15 -4.48 16.42
C LYS A 162 11.51 -3.80 16.24
N ASP A 163 12.47 -4.49 15.62
CA ASP A 163 13.83 -3.99 15.43
C ASP A 163 13.85 -2.78 14.46
N ASP A 164 12.88 -2.66 13.54
CA ASP A 164 12.76 -1.52 12.62
C ASP A 164 12.49 -0.22 13.40
N TYR A 165 11.51 -0.26 14.30
CA TYR A 165 11.11 0.89 15.13
C TYR A 165 12.18 1.23 16.17
N ASP A 166 12.78 0.22 16.80
CA ASP A 166 13.91 0.43 17.69
C ASP A 166 15.10 1.05 16.96
N ASN A 167 15.30 0.71 15.68
CA ASN A 167 16.28 1.36 14.82
C ASN A 167 15.90 2.80 14.50
N TRP A 168 14.62 3.10 14.19
CA TRP A 168 14.15 4.48 14.00
C TRP A 168 14.48 5.37 15.19
N GLN A 169 14.29 4.87 16.42
CA GLN A 169 14.70 5.58 17.62
C GLN A 169 16.22 5.78 17.72
N LYS A 170 17.01 4.73 17.43
CA LYS A 170 18.48 4.81 17.42
C LYS A 170 19.02 5.82 16.40
N MET A 171 18.29 6.04 15.30
CA MET A 171 18.58 7.07 14.30
C MET A 171 18.27 8.50 14.79
N GLY A 172 17.92 8.69 16.07
CA GLY A 172 17.67 10.00 16.66
C GLY A 172 16.21 10.44 16.65
N ASN A 173 15.26 9.51 16.54
CA ASN A 173 13.82 9.81 16.58
C ASN A 173 13.21 9.33 17.91
N PRO A 174 13.33 10.10 19.01
CA PRO A 174 12.82 9.70 20.31
C PRO A 174 11.31 9.42 20.28
N GLY A 175 10.90 8.42 21.05
CA GLY A 175 9.50 7.99 21.12
C GLY A 175 9.06 7.11 19.94
N TRP A 176 9.94 6.76 19.00
CA TRP A 176 9.62 5.87 17.87
C TRP A 176 10.09 4.42 18.05
N SER A 177 10.56 4.03 19.25
CA SER A 177 10.85 2.61 19.54
C SER A 177 9.59 1.74 19.45
N TYR A 178 9.77 0.43 19.29
CA TYR A 178 8.64 -0.49 19.24
C TYR A 178 7.75 -0.39 20.48
N LYS A 179 8.37 -0.25 21.66
CA LYS A 179 7.67 -0.04 22.93
C LYS A 179 6.74 1.17 22.89
N ASN A 180 7.15 2.25 22.23
CA ASN A 180 6.36 3.47 22.14
C ASN A 180 5.30 3.43 21.05
N VAL A 181 5.51 2.66 19.97
CA VAL A 181 4.54 2.57 18.86
C VAL A 181 3.53 1.43 19.00
N LEU A 182 3.85 0.38 19.77
CA LEU A 182 2.95 -0.75 20.01
C LEU A 182 1.55 -0.33 20.53
N PRO A 183 1.42 0.63 21.48
CA PRO A 183 0.10 1.11 21.90
C PRO A 183 -0.76 1.67 20.76
N TYR A 184 -0.13 2.26 19.74
CA TYR A 184 -0.83 2.83 18.58
C TYR A 184 -1.24 1.76 17.57
N PHE A 185 -0.44 0.70 17.41
CA PHE A 185 -0.88 -0.49 16.67
C PHE A 185 -2.11 -1.12 17.33
N LYS A 186 -2.05 -1.35 18.65
CA LYS A 186 -3.14 -1.91 19.45
C LYS A 186 -4.40 -1.04 19.41
N LYS A 187 -4.27 0.28 19.59
CA LYS A 187 -5.37 1.25 19.47
C LYS A 187 -6.08 1.17 18.12
N SER A 188 -5.32 0.95 17.04
CA SER A 188 -5.87 0.97 15.68
C SER A 188 -6.59 -0.31 15.29
N GLU A 189 -6.28 -1.44 15.90
CA GLU A 189 -6.74 -2.75 15.42
C GLU A 189 -7.94 -3.32 16.16
N ASN A 190 -8.65 -4.22 15.50
CA ASN A 190 -9.63 -5.09 16.10
C ASN A 190 -9.22 -6.55 15.82
N PHE A 191 -8.33 -7.07 16.67
CA PHE A 191 -7.84 -8.43 16.58
C PHE A 191 -8.82 -9.39 17.27
N THR A 192 -9.47 -10.25 16.47
CA THR A 192 -10.49 -11.21 16.95
C THR A 192 -10.15 -12.66 16.60
N ILE A 193 -8.98 -12.87 16.01
CA ILE A 193 -8.42 -14.20 15.67
C ILE A 193 -7.49 -14.69 16.79
N ASN A 194 -6.98 -15.92 16.66
CA ASN A 194 -5.99 -16.45 17.61
C ASN A 194 -4.59 -15.91 17.29
N GLY A 195 -3.81 -15.57 18.31
CA GLY A 195 -2.43 -15.07 18.19
C GLY A 195 -1.81 -14.76 19.56
N ASP A 196 -0.69 -14.04 19.56
CA ASP A 196 0.03 -13.65 20.78
C ASP A 196 -0.68 -12.47 21.47
N LEU A 197 -1.72 -12.75 22.26
CA LEU A 197 -2.66 -11.74 22.81
C LEU A 197 -2.01 -10.57 23.56
N GLU A 198 -0.80 -10.72 24.11
CA GLU A 198 -0.04 -9.62 24.72
C GLU A 198 0.20 -8.45 23.75
N TYR A 199 0.42 -8.79 22.48
CA TYR A 199 0.74 -7.86 21.40
C TYR A 199 -0.50 -7.30 20.70
N HIS A 200 -1.68 -7.78 21.04
CA HIS A 200 -2.91 -7.45 20.32
C HIS A 200 -3.96 -6.81 21.21
N GLU A 201 -4.91 -6.11 20.58
CA GLU A 201 -6.08 -5.53 21.23
C GLU A 201 -7.32 -5.66 20.34
N THR A 202 -8.49 -5.54 20.97
CA THR A 202 -9.80 -5.64 20.33
C THR A 202 -10.51 -4.30 20.51
N GLY A 203 -11.27 -3.86 19.50
CA GLY A 203 -12.10 -2.64 19.58
C GLY A 203 -11.62 -1.44 18.76
N GLY A 204 -10.45 -1.51 18.12
CA GLY A 204 -10.00 -0.52 17.15
C GLY A 204 -10.74 -0.60 15.81
N ASN A 205 -10.32 0.22 14.85
CA ASN A 205 -11.03 0.40 13.58
C ASN A 205 -10.59 -0.61 12.50
N LEU A 206 -9.36 -1.13 12.57
CA LEU A 206 -8.78 -2.05 11.59
C LEU A 206 -8.97 -3.50 12.04
N ASN A 207 -10.04 -4.14 11.57
CA ASN A 207 -10.27 -5.56 11.79
C ASN A 207 -9.13 -6.42 11.21
N VAL A 208 -8.77 -7.48 11.93
CA VAL A 208 -7.77 -8.45 11.48
C VAL A 208 -8.43 -9.82 11.35
N GLU A 209 -8.53 -10.33 10.11
CA GLU A 209 -9.22 -11.57 9.78
C GLU A 209 -8.36 -12.48 8.89
N TYR A 210 -8.69 -13.79 8.85
CA TYR A 210 -8.14 -14.74 7.89
C TYR A 210 -9.12 -15.00 6.76
N HIS A 211 -8.60 -15.17 5.54
CA HIS A 211 -9.39 -15.70 4.43
C HIS A 211 -9.85 -17.16 4.68
N LYS A 212 -11.05 -17.49 4.20
CA LYS A 212 -11.62 -18.85 4.22
C LYS A 212 -12.22 -19.18 2.84
N PRO A 213 -12.02 -20.40 2.31
CA PRO A 213 -11.26 -21.52 2.89
C PRO A 213 -9.74 -21.38 2.71
N SER A 214 -8.96 -22.16 3.46
CA SER A 214 -7.52 -22.32 3.19
C SER A 214 -7.32 -23.28 2.02
N SER A 215 -6.40 -22.95 1.10
CA SER A 215 -6.07 -23.83 -0.02
C SER A 215 -5.15 -24.99 0.40
N PRO A 216 -5.10 -26.10 -0.37
CA PRO A 216 -4.11 -27.16 -0.17
C PRO A 216 -2.67 -26.66 -0.26
N GLN A 217 -2.38 -25.71 -1.14
CA GLN A 217 -1.06 -25.09 -1.28
C GLN A 217 -0.67 -24.30 -0.03
N LEU A 218 -1.62 -23.62 0.63
CA LEU A 218 -1.37 -22.95 1.91
C LEU A 218 -1.00 -23.97 3.00
N ASN A 219 -1.75 -25.06 3.10
CA ASN A 219 -1.45 -26.12 4.06
C ASN A 219 -0.06 -26.73 3.80
N ALA A 220 0.27 -26.98 2.53
CA ALA A 220 1.60 -27.46 2.12
C ALA A 220 2.71 -26.45 2.46
N PHE A 221 2.49 -25.16 2.21
CA PHE A 221 3.44 -24.09 2.53
C PHE A 221 3.76 -24.01 4.01
N LEU A 222 2.75 -24.06 4.88
CA LEU A 222 2.96 -24.05 6.34
C LEU A 222 3.71 -25.31 6.79
N GLN A 223 3.30 -26.49 6.32
CA GLN A 223 3.96 -27.74 6.70
C GLN A 223 5.40 -27.85 6.15
N ALA A 224 5.65 -27.37 4.93
CA ALA A 224 6.99 -27.32 4.34
C ALA A 224 7.95 -26.46 5.16
N ASN A 225 7.46 -25.32 5.67
CA ASN A 225 8.24 -24.48 6.57
C ASN A 225 8.63 -25.22 7.85
N VAL A 226 7.69 -25.96 8.45
CA VAL A 226 7.97 -26.81 9.62
C VAL A 226 8.99 -27.90 9.29
N GLU A 227 8.87 -28.57 8.14
CA GLU A 227 9.82 -29.60 7.69
C GLU A 227 11.25 -29.05 7.50
N LEU A 228 11.39 -27.77 7.10
CA LEU A 228 12.67 -27.08 7.00
C LEU A 228 13.17 -26.47 8.32
N GLY A 229 12.43 -26.64 9.42
CA GLY A 229 12.81 -26.17 10.75
C GLY A 229 12.34 -24.76 11.12
N TYR A 230 11.54 -24.12 10.27
CA TYR A 230 10.89 -22.85 10.60
C TYR A 230 9.63 -23.07 11.45
N LYS A 231 9.23 -22.04 12.20
CA LYS A 231 8.04 -22.07 13.05
C LYS A 231 6.82 -21.50 12.32
N ILE A 232 5.63 -21.96 12.70
CA ILE A 232 4.40 -21.23 12.42
C ILE A 232 4.23 -20.18 13.51
N VAL A 233 4.12 -18.91 13.12
CA VAL A 233 4.14 -17.77 14.04
C VAL A 233 2.98 -16.82 13.81
N ASP A 234 2.67 -16.04 14.83
CA ASP A 234 1.96 -14.77 14.67
C ASP A 234 2.99 -13.69 14.33
N TYR A 235 3.10 -13.36 13.05
CA TYR A 235 4.16 -12.47 12.57
C TYR A 235 3.98 -11.00 13.01
N ASN A 236 2.82 -10.66 13.61
CA ASN A 236 2.55 -9.37 14.23
C ASN A 236 2.69 -9.39 15.76
N GLY A 237 3.03 -10.56 16.32
CA GLY A 237 3.18 -10.83 17.75
C GLY A 237 4.64 -10.87 18.22
N LYS A 238 4.98 -11.90 18.99
CA LYS A 238 6.27 -12.01 19.69
C LYS A 238 7.46 -12.17 18.75
N SER A 239 7.28 -12.89 17.64
CA SER A 239 8.36 -13.23 16.71
C SER A 239 7.85 -13.21 15.28
N GLN A 240 8.56 -12.48 14.43
CA GLN A 240 8.22 -12.40 13.01
C GLN A 240 8.83 -13.53 12.18
N ILE A 241 10.02 -14.03 12.53
CA ILE A 241 10.71 -15.09 11.78
C ILE A 241 9.91 -16.38 11.80
N GLY A 242 9.51 -16.86 10.62
CA GLY A 242 8.67 -18.03 10.44
C GLY A 242 7.64 -17.84 9.33
N ALA A 243 6.71 -18.78 9.24
CA ALA A 243 5.61 -18.76 8.27
C ALA A 243 4.26 -18.62 8.97
N SER A 244 3.25 -18.14 8.26
CA SER A 244 1.89 -17.99 8.77
C SER A 244 0.85 -17.97 7.67
N LYS A 245 -0.41 -18.07 8.09
CA LYS A 245 -1.53 -17.67 7.25
C LYS A 245 -1.53 -16.15 7.17
N THR A 246 -1.77 -15.60 5.99
CA THR A 246 -1.83 -14.14 5.82
C THR A 246 -3.01 -13.57 6.59
N GLN A 247 -2.76 -12.58 7.45
CA GLN A 247 -3.78 -11.78 8.11
C GLN A 247 -4.17 -10.62 7.20
N PHE A 248 -5.47 -10.28 7.16
CA PHE A 248 -6.00 -9.25 6.29
C PHE A 248 -6.86 -8.23 7.03
N ASN A 249 -6.88 -7.00 6.52
CA ASN A 249 -7.81 -5.96 6.94
C ASN A 249 -9.17 -6.11 6.24
N TYR A 250 -10.06 -6.90 6.83
CA TYR A 250 -11.39 -7.21 6.31
C TYR A 250 -12.52 -6.67 7.17
N ILE A 251 -13.69 -6.49 6.60
CA ILE A 251 -14.94 -6.39 7.34
C ILE A 251 -15.81 -7.55 6.87
N LYS A 252 -15.76 -8.69 7.58
CA LYS A 252 -16.47 -9.91 7.21
C LYS A 252 -16.19 -10.32 5.76
N GLY A 253 -14.92 -10.43 5.39
CA GLY A 253 -14.48 -10.76 4.03
C GLY A 253 -14.62 -9.65 2.96
N LYS A 254 -15.03 -8.43 3.34
CA LYS A 254 -15.07 -7.23 2.46
C LYS A 254 -13.89 -6.31 2.74
N ARG A 255 -13.50 -5.45 1.79
CA ARG A 255 -12.42 -4.46 1.99
C ARG A 255 -12.72 -3.46 3.10
N GLY A 256 -11.81 -3.36 4.09
CA GLY A 256 -11.79 -2.32 5.13
C GLY A 256 -10.85 -1.15 4.79
N SER A 257 -11.24 -0.28 3.85
CA SER A 257 -10.46 0.93 3.55
C SER A 257 -10.46 1.91 4.74
N THR A 258 -9.47 2.80 4.83
CA THR A 258 -9.43 3.80 5.91
C THR A 258 -10.57 4.80 5.82
N ALA A 259 -11.06 5.13 4.62
CA ALA A 259 -12.27 5.93 4.50
C ALA A 259 -13.46 5.24 5.15
N LYS A 260 -13.64 3.93 4.88
CA LYS A 260 -14.74 3.16 5.47
C LYS A 260 -14.67 3.07 6.99
N VAL A 261 -13.49 2.79 7.52
CA VAL A 261 -13.35 2.49 8.96
C VAL A 261 -13.07 3.72 9.83
N TYR A 262 -12.52 4.81 9.28
CA TYR A 262 -12.19 6.02 10.04
C TYR A 262 -13.06 7.24 9.68
N LEU A 263 -13.38 7.45 8.39
CA LEU A 263 -14.14 8.65 7.96
C LEU A 263 -15.64 8.43 7.99
N ASN A 264 -16.16 7.38 7.35
CA ASN A 264 -17.61 7.17 7.23
C ASN A 264 -18.36 7.23 8.58
N PRO A 265 -17.83 6.68 9.70
CA PRO A 265 -18.50 6.78 11.00
C PRO A 265 -18.58 8.20 11.60
N VAL A 266 -17.80 9.15 11.06
CA VAL A 266 -17.64 10.49 11.65
C VAL A 266 -17.97 11.63 10.69
N LEU A 267 -18.44 11.34 9.46
CA LEU A 267 -18.82 12.36 8.46
C LEU A 267 -19.98 13.25 8.90
N SER A 268 -20.76 12.85 9.92
CA SER A 268 -21.86 13.65 10.46
C SER A 268 -21.42 14.69 11.50
N ARG A 269 -20.12 14.85 11.75
CA ARG A 269 -19.61 15.85 12.71
C ARG A 269 -19.55 17.23 12.05
N ASP A 270 -20.17 18.23 12.67
CA ASP A 270 -20.28 19.60 12.13
C ASP A 270 -18.93 20.35 12.00
N ASN A 271 -17.89 19.87 12.69
CA ASN A 271 -16.54 20.44 12.69
C ASN A 271 -15.59 19.75 11.68
N LEU A 272 -16.05 18.78 10.89
CA LEU A 272 -15.26 18.09 9.87
C LEU A 272 -15.85 18.30 8.47
N ASP A 273 -15.12 19.04 7.64
CA ASP A 273 -15.44 19.16 6.22
C ASP A 273 -14.52 18.24 5.39
N VAL A 274 -15.10 17.43 4.51
CA VAL A 274 -14.37 16.55 3.59
C VAL A 274 -14.70 16.93 2.15
N LEU A 275 -13.69 17.42 1.42
CA LEU A 275 -13.82 17.85 0.04
C LEU A 275 -13.08 16.89 -0.89
N VAL A 276 -13.83 16.17 -1.71
CA VAL A 276 -13.30 15.31 -2.78
C VAL A 276 -13.07 16.12 -4.07
N ASN A 277 -12.41 15.51 -5.06
CA ASN A 277 -12.06 16.16 -6.33
C ASN A 277 -11.29 17.49 -6.14
N SER A 278 -10.51 17.58 -5.05
CA SER A 278 -9.81 18.77 -4.57
C SER A 278 -8.30 18.52 -4.59
N TYR A 279 -7.65 18.97 -5.66
CA TYR A 279 -6.22 18.75 -5.91
C TYR A 279 -5.37 19.90 -5.35
N VAL A 280 -4.60 19.64 -4.30
CA VAL A 280 -3.69 20.64 -3.71
C VAL A 280 -2.45 20.80 -4.58
N THR A 281 -2.13 22.03 -4.99
CA THR A 281 -0.99 22.34 -5.87
C THR A 281 0.24 22.79 -5.09
N LYS A 282 0.06 23.54 -3.99
CA LYS A 282 1.14 23.98 -3.09
C LYS A 282 0.63 24.44 -1.72
N VAL A 283 1.54 24.50 -0.76
CA VAL A 283 1.37 25.15 0.54
C VAL A 283 1.61 26.66 0.38
N LEU A 284 0.76 27.45 1.04
CA LEU A 284 0.96 28.90 1.17
C LEU A 284 1.90 29.15 2.35
N ILE A 285 3.07 29.75 2.09
CA ILE A 285 4.06 30.02 3.13
C ILE A 285 4.39 31.50 3.15
N ASP A 286 4.35 32.10 4.35
CA ASP A 286 4.88 33.43 4.55
C ASP A 286 6.40 33.43 4.45
N LYS A 287 6.95 34.25 3.54
CA LYS A 287 8.38 34.22 3.19
C LYS A 287 9.28 34.67 4.34
N HIS A 288 8.77 35.53 5.23
CA HIS A 288 9.57 36.13 6.30
C HIS A 288 9.56 35.26 7.56
N SER A 289 8.37 34.89 8.03
CA SER A 289 8.18 34.08 9.23
C SER A 289 8.36 32.57 8.98
N LYS A 290 8.44 32.14 7.71
CA LYS A 290 8.44 30.73 7.30
C LYS A 290 7.30 29.94 7.93
N LYS A 291 6.11 30.56 8.02
CA LYS A 291 4.91 29.94 8.57
C LYS A 291 4.00 29.47 7.44
N ALA A 292 3.55 28.22 7.49
CA ALA A 292 2.48 27.75 6.63
C ALA A 292 1.15 28.41 7.02
N LEU A 293 0.49 29.03 6.04
CA LEU A 293 -0.75 29.79 6.22
C LEU A 293 -1.99 29.02 5.75
N GLY A 294 -1.80 27.94 5.00
CA GLY A 294 -2.86 27.23 4.29
C GLY A 294 -2.37 26.59 3.00
N VAL A 295 -3.27 26.33 2.06
CA VAL A 295 -2.94 25.69 0.77
C VAL A 295 -3.68 26.33 -0.39
N ILE A 296 -3.12 26.16 -1.59
CA ILE A 296 -3.81 26.38 -2.85
C ILE A 296 -4.26 25.03 -3.40
N PHE A 297 -5.50 24.95 -3.86
CA PHE A 297 -6.04 23.73 -4.45
C PHE A 297 -7.00 24.04 -5.60
N SER A 298 -7.10 23.13 -6.55
CA SER A 298 -8.09 23.18 -7.63
C SER A 298 -9.25 22.26 -7.30
N CYS A 299 -10.48 22.76 -7.44
CA CYS A 299 -11.71 21.99 -7.27
C CYS A 299 -12.73 22.43 -8.31
N ASN A 300 -13.30 21.47 -9.04
CA ASN A 300 -14.32 21.72 -10.09
C ASN A 300 -13.91 22.82 -11.09
N GLY A 301 -12.65 22.82 -11.52
CA GLY A 301 -12.11 23.77 -12.48
C GLY A 301 -11.87 25.18 -11.93
N THR A 302 -11.92 25.39 -10.62
CA THR A 302 -11.64 26.68 -9.96
C THR A 302 -10.45 26.53 -9.02
N LEU A 303 -9.54 27.50 -9.05
CA LEU A 303 -8.40 27.57 -8.13
C LEU A 303 -8.82 28.30 -6.85
N TYR A 304 -8.66 27.64 -5.71
CA TYR A 304 -9.00 28.16 -4.38
C TYR A 304 -7.76 28.28 -3.50
N SER A 305 -7.86 29.17 -2.51
CA SER A 305 -6.99 29.22 -1.35
C SER A 305 -7.81 29.10 -0.08
N VAL A 306 -7.32 28.27 0.85
CA VAL A 306 -7.92 28.07 2.18
C VAL A 306 -6.85 28.26 3.25
N ARG A 307 -7.21 28.88 4.37
CA ARG A 307 -6.29 29.15 5.48
C ARG A 307 -6.37 28.08 6.56
N ALA A 308 -5.21 27.75 7.12
CA ALA A 308 -5.07 26.97 8.34
C ALA A 308 -4.67 27.90 9.49
N ASN A 309 -5.44 27.92 10.59
CA ASN A 309 -5.17 28.74 11.76
C ASN A 309 -4.09 28.11 12.64
N LYS A 310 -4.04 26.77 12.71
CA LYS A 310 -3.03 26.00 13.45
C LYS A 310 -2.06 25.33 12.50
N GLU A 311 -2.41 24.25 11.81
CA GLU A 311 -1.42 23.48 11.03
C GLU A 311 -1.96 23.04 9.66
N VAL A 312 -1.06 23.02 8.67
CA VAL A 312 -1.22 22.26 7.42
C VAL A 312 -0.54 20.90 7.59
N ILE A 313 -1.27 19.82 7.29
CA ILE A 313 -0.79 18.44 7.46
C ILE A 313 -0.80 17.76 6.09
N LEU A 314 0.38 17.46 5.57
CA LEU A 314 0.52 16.73 4.30
C LEU A 314 0.43 15.22 4.54
N SER A 315 -0.55 14.58 3.91
CA SER A 315 -0.79 13.13 3.89
C SER A 315 -1.03 12.63 2.46
N ALA A 316 -0.37 13.28 1.48
CA ALA A 316 -0.49 13.00 0.05
C ALA A 316 0.36 11.80 -0.39
N GLY A 317 1.01 11.12 0.55
CA GLY A 317 1.77 9.90 0.34
C GLY A 317 3.16 10.15 -0.23
N VAL A 318 3.91 9.05 -0.40
CA VAL A 318 5.33 9.05 -0.78
C VAL A 318 5.66 9.81 -2.07
N ILE A 319 4.68 10.01 -2.96
CA ILE A 319 4.87 10.77 -4.21
C ILE A 319 4.31 12.20 -4.09
N GLY A 320 3.07 12.34 -3.62
CA GLY A 320 2.39 13.65 -3.58
C GLY A 320 2.98 14.62 -2.55
N SER A 321 3.33 14.14 -1.35
CA SER A 321 3.88 14.98 -0.29
C SER A 321 5.21 15.66 -0.69
N PRO A 322 6.24 14.96 -1.21
CA PRO A 322 7.47 15.63 -1.64
C PRO A 322 7.25 16.53 -2.87
N GLN A 323 6.33 16.18 -3.78
CA GLN A 323 5.98 17.05 -4.91
C GLN A 323 5.41 18.39 -4.43
N ILE A 324 4.42 18.35 -3.54
CA ILE A 324 3.79 19.54 -2.97
C ILE A 324 4.83 20.40 -2.23
N LEU A 325 5.71 19.80 -1.42
CA LEU A 325 6.78 20.53 -0.74
C LEU A 325 7.72 21.24 -1.72
N MET A 326 8.20 20.53 -2.75
CA MET A 326 9.10 21.11 -3.76
C MET A 326 8.43 22.25 -4.52
N LEU A 327 7.16 22.10 -4.93
CA LEU A 327 6.38 23.17 -5.58
C LEU A 327 6.10 24.36 -4.65
N SER A 328 6.18 24.15 -3.34
CA SER A 328 6.06 25.19 -2.30
C SER A 328 7.40 25.88 -1.99
N GLY A 329 8.48 25.52 -2.69
CA GLY A 329 9.81 26.08 -2.46
C GLY A 329 10.60 25.39 -1.33
N ILE A 330 10.13 24.24 -0.85
CA ILE A 330 10.81 23.44 0.18
C ILE A 330 11.41 22.19 -0.48
N GLY A 331 12.73 22.15 -0.63
CA GLY A 331 13.39 21.03 -1.28
C GLY A 331 14.80 21.38 -1.76
N PRO A 332 15.42 20.50 -2.56
CA PRO A 332 16.83 20.64 -2.90
C PRO A 332 17.08 21.88 -3.75
N LYS A 333 17.84 22.85 -3.19
CA LYS A 333 18.00 24.19 -3.73
C LYS A 333 18.39 24.24 -5.20
N GLU A 334 19.37 23.45 -5.62
CA GLU A 334 19.82 23.46 -7.01
C GLU A 334 18.75 22.92 -7.97
N HIS A 335 17.97 21.91 -7.54
CA HIS A 335 16.84 21.39 -8.33
C HIS A 335 15.70 22.40 -8.44
N LEU A 336 15.36 23.11 -7.37
CA LEU A 336 14.32 24.13 -7.41
C LEU A 336 14.73 25.32 -8.29
N LYS A 337 16.01 25.71 -8.24
CA LYS A 337 16.58 26.79 -9.04
C LYS A 337 16.50 26.51 -10.54
N THR A 338 16.79 25.28 -11.00
CA THR A 338 16.71 24.93 -12.43
C THR A 338 15.29 25.01 -12.98
N LEU A 339 14.27 24.89 -12.11
CA LEU A 339 12.85 25.00 -12.47
C LEU A 339 12.26 26.40 -12.21
N GLY A 340 13.08 27.38 -11.79
CA GLY A 340 12.62 28.73 -11.49
C GLY A 340 11.71 28.83 -10.26
N ILE A 341 11.72 27.83 -9.37
CA ILE A 341 10.93 27.82 -8.14
C ILE A 341 11.70 28.60 -7.06
N GLN A 342 11.05 29.58 -6.46
CA GLN A 342 11.66 30.36 -5.38
C GLN A 342 11.89 29.49 -4.14
N LEU A 343 13.14 29.43 -3.68
CA LEU A 343 13.51 28.72 -2.47
C LEU A 343 12.92 29.38 -1.22
N VAL A 344 12.26 28.57 -0.39
CA VAL A 344 11.81 28.89 0.97
C VAL A 344 12.71 28.20 2.00
N ASN A 345 12.98 26.91 1.80
CA ASN A 345 13.89 26.15 2.64
C ASN A 345 14.62 25.06 1.85
N ASP A 346 15.94 24.96 2.03
CA ASP A 346 16.75 23.93 1.39
C ASP A 346 16.72 22.67 2.26
N LEU A 347 16.02 21.64 1.79
CA LEU A 347 15.85 20.35 2.49
C LEU A 347 16.00 19.21 1.50
N PRO A 348 16.39 18.01 1.95
CA PRO A 348 16.61 16.84 1.09
C PRO A 348 15.31 16.15 0.63
N VAL A 349 14.27 16.92 0.32
CA VAL A 349 12.96 16.41 -0.14
C VAL A 349 13.14 15.60 -1.42
N GLY A 350 12.65 14.36 -1.41
CA GLY A 350 12.75 13.42 -2.53
C GLY A 350 14.14 12.85 -2.78
N ASN A 351 15.15 13.11 -1.93
CA ASN A 351 16.51 12.58 -2.10
C ASN A 351 16.63 11.09 -1.76
N SER A 352 15.66 10.51 -1.05
CA SER A 352 15.61 9.09 -0.69
C SER A 352 14.26 8.54 -1.11
N PHE A 353 14.24 7.41 -1.77
CA PHE A 353 13.01 6.68 -2.09
C PHE A 353 13.30 5.19 -1.94
N ASP A 354 12.87 4.63 -0.82
CA ASP A 354 13.05 3.22 -0.51
C ASP A 354 11.74 2.49 -0.78
N ASP A 355 11.76 1.48 -1.64
CA ASP A 355 10.64 0.56 -1.84
C ASP A 355 11.13 -0.88 -1.83
N HIS A 356 10.28 -1.78 -1.37
CA HIS A 356 10.52 -3.21 -1.41
C HIS A 356 10.52 -3.70 -2.86
N ALA A 357 11.60 -4.34 -3.27
CA ALA A 357 11.71 -4.99 -4.57
C ALA A 357 11.07 -6.39 -4.50
N GLY A 358 10.03 -6.64 -5.29
CA GLY A 358 9.32 -7.90 -5.37
C GLY A 358 9.58 -8.63 -6.68
N TYR A 359 9.98 -9.90 -6.59
CA TYR A 359 10.19 -10.79 -7.72
C TYR A 359 8.97 -11.68 -7.94
N TYR A 360 8.35 -11.54 -9.12
CA TYR A 360 7.07 -12.18 -9.47
C TYR A 360 7.19 -13.38 -10.40
N GLY A 361 8.39 -13.68 -10.94
CA GLY A 361 8.57 -14.67 -12.00
C GLY A 361 8.70 -16.13 -11.54
N LEU A 362 8.49 -16.43 -10.26
CA LEU A 362 8.65 -17.78 -9.72
C LEU A 362 7.31 -18.51 -9.63
N HIS A 363 7.14 -19.51 -10.50
CA HIS A 363 5.90 -20.26 -10.65
C HIS A 363 6.12 -21.77 -10.52
N PHE A 364 5.09 -22.45 -10.05
CA PHE A 364 5.06 -23.87 -9.77
C PHE A 364 3.74 -24.46 -10.27
N SER A 365 3.70 -25.77 -10.50
CA SER A 365 2.48 -26.53 -10.75
C SER A 365 2.20 -27.47 -9.59
N SER A 366 0.95 -27.89 -9.43
CA SER A 366 0.53 -28.95 -8.51
C SER A 366 -0.52 -29.86 -9.18
N ASN A 367 -0.79 -31.04 -8.63
CA ASN A 367 -1.90 -31.89 -9.09
C ASN A 367 -3.28 -31.47 -8.57
N TYR A 368 -3.35 -30.37 -7.82
CA TYR A 368 -4.61 -29.81 -7.35
C TYR A 368 -5.20 -28.89 -8.42
N THR A 369 -6.43 -29.17 -8.83
CA THR A 369 -7.20 -28.33 -9.73
C THR A 369 -8.23 -27.55 -8.93
N GLU A 370 -8.18 -26.22 -8.99
CA GLU A 370 -9.20 -25.37 -8.37
C GLU A 370 -10.60 -25.62 -8.96
N PRO A 371 -11.64 -25.76 -8.14
CA PRO A 371 -13.00 -25.96 -8.64
C PRO A 371 -13.49 -24.77 -9.48
N SER A 372 -13.94 -25.05 -10.70
CA SER A 372 -14.66 -24.07 -11.52
C SER A 372 -16.07 -23.87 -10.97
N LYS A 373 -16.43 -22.62 -10.68
CA LYS A 373 -17.78 -22.22 -10.23
C LYS A 373 -18.22 -20.98 -10.99
N SER A 374 -19.53 -20.74 -11.05
CA SER A 374 -20.07 -19.55 -11.67
C SER A 374 -19.84 -18.28 -10.83
N THR A 375 -19.90 -17.12 -11.47
CA THR A 375 -19.81 -15.81 -10.80
C THR A 375 -20.87 -15.67 -9.72
N GLU A 376 -22.10 -16.13 -9.96
CA GLU A 376 -23.20 -16.11 -8.99
C GLU A 376 -22.85 -16.88 -7.73
N MET A 377 -22.27 -18.09 -7.86
CA MET A 377 -21.85 -18.88 -6.71
C MET A 377 -20.74 -18.17 -5.92
N PHE A 378 -19.80 -17.50 -6.58
CA PHE A 378 -18.76 -16.73 -5.89
C PHE A 378 -19.33 -15.49 -5.18
N VAL A 379 -20.32 -14.83 -5.78
CA VAL A 379 -21.04 -13.71 -5.14
C VAL A 379 -21.81 -14.20 -3.91
N GLU A 380 -22.52 -15.32 -4.01
CA GLU A 380 -23.22 -15.91 -2.85
C GLU A 380 -22.28 -16.20 -1.68
N GLN A 381 -21.09 -16.70 -1.95
CA GLN A 381 -20.07 -16.95 -0.93
C GLN A 381 -19.54 -15.62 -0.35
N TYR A 382 -19.27 -14.65 -1.21
CA TYR A 382 -18.80 -13.30 -0.81
C TYR A 382 -19.79 -12.59 0.09
N LEU A 383 -21.09 -12.65 -0.22
CA LEU A 383 -22.15 -12.08 0.62
C LEU A 383 -22.20 -12.71 2.02
N LYS A 384 -21.78 -13.98 2.13
CA LYS A 384 -21.63 -14.71 3.39
C LYS A 384 -20.26 -14.50 4.07
N GLY A 385 -19.37 -13.72 3.46
CA GLY A 385 -18.05 -13.38 4.00
C GLY A 385 -16.97 -14.46 3.83
N TYR A 386 -17.09 -15.34 2.83
CA TYR A 386 -16.05 -16.32 2.49
C TYR A 386 -15.93 -16.54 0.98
N GLY A 387 -14.99 -17.39 0.56
CA GLY A 387 -14.82 -17.75 -0.85
C GLY A 387 -13.94 -16.76 -1.63
N PRO A 388 -13.61 -17.07 -2.89
CA PRO A 388 -12.49 -16.45 -3.60
C PRO A 388 -12.64 -14.94 -3.84
N TYR A 389 -13.87 -14.41 -3.82
CA TYR A 389 -14.10 -12.98 -3.93
C TYR A 389 -13.75 -12.17 -2.68
N THR A 390 -13.46 -12.83 -1.55
CA THR A 390 -13.06 -12.19 -0.29
C THR A 390 -11.56 -11.97 -0.12
N ILE A 391 -10.72 -12.40 -1.07
CA ILE A 391 -9.25 -12.26 -0.97
C ILE A 391 -8.65 -11.46 -2.12
N ALA A 392 -7.80 -10.48 -1.80
CA ALA A 392 -7.08 -9.68 -2.78
C ALA A 392 -5.82 -10.40 -3.26
N ALA A 393 -5.66 -10.50 -4.59
CA ALA A 393 -4.53 -11.17 -5.27
C ALA A 393 -4.24 -12.62 -4.79
N ASN A 394 -5.21 -13.27 -4.13
CA ASN A 394 -5.12 -14.62 -3.57
C ASN A 394 -3.87 -14.88 -2.69
N LEU A 395 -3.41 -13.91 -1.88
CA LEU A 395 -2.17 -14.00 -1.09
C LEU A 395 -2.35 -14.79 0.23
N GLN A 396 -2.54 -16.10 0.19
CA GLN A 396 -2.97 -16.88 1.37
C GLN A 396 -1.89 -17.18 2.42
N GLY A 397 -0.63 -17.26 2.02
CA GLY A 397 0.48 -17.59 2.93
C GLY A 397 1.56 -16.54 2.91
N ILE A 398 2.19 -16.30 4.07
CA ILE A 398 3.27 -15.33 4.26
C ILE A 398 4.37 -15.97 5.10
N GLY A 399 5.63 -15.65 4.80
CA GLY A 399 6.74 -16.03 5.65
C GLY A 399 7.87 -15.02 5.62
N PHE A 400 8.53 -14.85 6.75
CA PHE A 400 9.61 -13.90 6.96
C PHE A 400 10.88 -14.63 7.38
N TYR A 401 11.98 -14.31 6.70
CA TYR A 401 13.22 -15.05 6.82
C TYR A 401 14.42 -14.12 6.87
N LYS A 402 15.52 -14.70 7.33
CA LYS A 402 16.81 -14.03 7.43
C LYS A 402 17.78 -14.69 6.47
N SER A 403 18.33 -13.92 5.55
CA SER A 403 19.36 -14.38 4.63
C SER A 403 20.71 -14.46 5.34
N LYS A 404 21.65 -15.19 4.74
CA LYS A 404 23.04 -15.20 5.19
C LYS A 404 23.76 -13.86 5.05
N TYR A 405 23.19 -12.89 4.35
CA TYR A 405 23.76 -11.54 4.21
C TYR A 405 23.36 -10.62 5.37
N ASN A 406 22.33 -10.99 6.14
CA ASN A 406 22.03 -10.36 7.42
C ASN A 406 22.92 -10.93 8.52
N ASN A 407 24.12 -10.35 8.63
CA ASN A 407 25.18 -10.82 9.51
C ASN A 407 25.03 -10.43 10.98
N ASN A 408 23.94 -9.76 11.39
CA ASN A 408 23.78 -9.36 12.79
C ASN A 408 23.23 -10.53 13.62
N PRO A 409 24.04 -11.27 14.41
CA PRO A 409 23.56 -12.46 15.12
C PRO A 409 22.50 -12.12 16.19
N ASN A 410 22.47 -10.86 16.65
CA ASN A 410 21.57 -10.39 17.69
C ASN A 410 20.26 -9.81 17.14
N SER A 411 20.11 -9.67 15.82
CA SER A 411 18.88 -9.20 15.21
C SER A 411 17.99 -10.35 14.75
N GLN A 412 16.71 -10.25 15.10
CA GLN A 412 15.63 -11.12 14.63
C GLN A 412 14.83 -10.43 13.51
N ASN A 413 15.43 -9.42 12.87
CA ASN A 413 14.82 -8.68 11.79
C ASN A 413 14.97 -9.48 10.46
N PRO A 414 13.87 -9.91 9.81
CA PRO A 414 13.93 -10.56 8.51
C PRO A 414 14.33 -9.57 7.43
N ASP A 415 15.14 -9.99 6.46
CA ASP A 415 15.52 -9.19 5.30
C ASP A 415 14.82 -9.61 4.00
N PHE A 416 14.07 -10.72 4.01
CA PHE A 416 13.17 -11.08 2.93
C PHE A 416 11.88 -11.77 3.37
N GLU A 417 10.85 -11.63 2.52
CA GLU A 417 9.52 -12.19 2.66
C GLU A 417 9.22 -13.15 1.49
N LEU A 418 8.47 -14.22 1.77
CA LEU A 418 7.83 -15.08 0.77
C LEU A 418 6.31 -14.99 0.89
N LEU A 419 5.62 -14.64 -0.21
CA LEU A 419 4.16 -14.64 -0.29
C LEU A 419 3.68 -15.75 -1.21
N LEU A 420 2.92 -16.70 -0.65
CA LEU A 420 2.26 -17.76 -1.42
C LEU A 420 0.97 -17.24 -2.04
N GLN A 421 0.88 -17.35 -3.35
CA GLN A 421 -0.37 -17.24 -4.11
C GLN A 421 -0.75 -18.63 -4.63
N PRO A 422 -1.83 -19.25 -4.13
CA PRO A 422 -2.35 -20.51 -4.67
C PRO A 422 -2.82 -20.38 -6.12
N SER A 423 -3.36 -21.47 -6.66
CA SER A 423 -3.93 -21.47 -8.02
C SER A 423 -5.08 -20.49 -8.22
N ASN A 424 -5.43 -20.24 -9.48
CA ASN A 424 -6.28 -19.15 -9.95
C ASN A 424 -5.76 -17.74 -9.58
N ASN A 425 -4.44 -17.57 -9.49
CA ASN A 425 -3.79 -16.29 -9.20
C ASN A 425 -3.43 -15.45 -10.45
N SER A 426 -3.71 -15.96 -11.65
CA SER A 426 -3.33 -15.32 -12.92
C SER A 426 -4.53 -15.19 -13.86
N ASN A 427 -4.56 -14.08 -14.59
CA ASN A 427 -5.43 -13.86 -15.74
C ASN A 427 -4.70 -12.95 -16.75
N SER A 428 -5.28 -12.76 -17.94
CA SER A 428 -4.67 -11.93 -19.00
C SER A 428 -4.45 -10.48 -18.61
N TYR A 429 -5.14 -9.98 -17.58
CA TYR A 429 -5.00 -8.62 -17.08
C TYR A 429 -3.64 -8.37 -16.42
N VAL A 430 -2.95 -9.43 -15.95
CA VAL A 430 -1.62 -9.38 -15.35
C VAL A 430 -0.62 -8.66 -16.27
N GLN A 431 -0.69 -8.88 -17.58
CA GLN A 431 0.17 -8.19 -18.55
C GLN A 431 0.02 -6.67 -18.44
N LYS A 432 -1.23 -6.18 -18.43
CA LYS A 432 -1.54 -4.75 -18.35
C LYS A 432 -1.16 -4.18 -16.98
N VAL A 433 -1.41 -4.92 -15.90
CA VAL A 433 -1.12 -4.52 -14.51
C VAL A 433 0.36 -4.28 -14.27
N TYR A 434 1.20 -5.24 -14.65
CA TYR A 434 2.65 -5.17 -14.41
C TYR A 434 3.43 -4.54 -15.55
N HIS A 435 2.74 -4.08 -16.61
CA HIS A 435 3.35 -3.42 -17.76
C HIS A 435 4.32 -4.32 -18.54
N TYR A 436 4.10 -5.64 -18.54
CA TYR A 436 4.98 -6.58 -19.22
C TYR A 436 4.93 -6.43 -20.74
N THR A 437 6.09 -6.58 -21.38
CA THR A 437 6.12 -6.79 -22.84
C THR A 437 5.36 -8.07 -23.20
N LYS A 438 4.87 -8.14 -24.45
CA LYS A 438 4.22 -9.35 -24.96
C LYS A 438 5.13 -10.59 -24.81
N SER A 439 6.42 -10.46 -25.15
CA SER A 439 7.42 -11.53 -25.02
C SER A 439 7.56 -12.01 -23.57
N SER A 440 7.71 -11.08 -22.62
CA SER A 440 7.87 -11.42 -21.21
C SER A 440 6.62 -12.09 -20.62
N TYR A 441 5.43 -11.64 -21.02
CA TYR A 441 4.17 -12.25 -20.59
C TYR A 441 3.98 -13.66 -21.18
N GLU A 442 4.16 -13.82 -22.50
CA GLU A 442 3.98 -15.11 -23.19
C GLU A 442 5.00 -16.17 -22.77
N SER A 443 6.22 -15.75 -22.39
CA SER A 443 7.25 -16.67 -21.90
C SER A 443 6.98 -17.22 -20.49
N THR A 444 6.13 -16.55 -19.71
CA THR A 444 5.80 -16.89 -18.32
C THR A 444 4.30 -17.18 -18.17
N TRP A 445 3.49 -16.18 -17.84
CA TRP A 445 2.05 -16.30 -17.59
C TRP A 445 1.25 -16.89 -18.76
N GLY A 446 1.68 -16.67 -20.00
CA GLY A 446 1.02 -17.25 -21.19
C GLY A 446 1.12 -18.78 -21.30
N LYS A 447 1.99 -19.43 -20.52
CA LYS A 447 2.20 -20.89 -20.53
C LYS A 447 1.70 -21.60 -19.27
N MET A 448 1.22 -20.84 -18.29
CA MET A 448 0.72 -21.40 -17.03
C MET A 448 -0.70 -21.94 -17.21
N ASP A 449 -1.02 -23.06 -16.58
CA ASP A 449 -2.41 -23.46 -16.34
C ASP A 449 -2.92 -22.70 -15.09
N PRO A 450 -3.86 -21.75 -15.22
CA PRO A 450 -4.34 -20.98 -14.08
C PRO A 450 -4.94 -21.86 -12.96
N GLN A 451 -5.52 -23.02 -13.28
CA GLN A 451 -6.22 -23.86 -12.31
C GLN A 451 -5.28 -24.72 -11.46
N GLN A 452 -4.04 -24.95 -11.92
CA GLN A 452 -3.06 -25.84 -11.29
C GLN A 452 -1.75 -25.15 -10.93
N SER A 453 -1.45 -24.02 -11.56
CA SER A 453 -0.23 -23.26 -11.32
C SER A 453 -0.39 -22.36 -10.10
N PHE A 454 0.65 -22.21 -9.30
CA PHE A 454 0.70 -21.32 -8.15
C PHE A 454 2.05 -20.58 -8.13
N SER A 455 2.22 -19.56 -7.30
CA SER A 455 3.47 -18.80 -7.22
C SER A 455 3.89 -18.51 -5.78
N ILE A 456 5.19 -18.26 -5.62
CA ILE A 456 5.75 -17.70 -4.39
C ILE A 456 6.50 -16.42 -4.78
N ILE A 457 5.95 -15.27 -4.39
CA ILE A 457 6.60 -13.96 -4.60
C ILE A 457 7.72 -13.82 -3.57
N CYS A 458 8.91 -13.42 -4.03
CA CYS A 458 10.05 -13.14 -3.16
C CYS A 458 10.25 -11.63 -3.02
N ILE A 459 10.35 -11.10 -1.81
CA ILE A 459 10.38 -9.64 -1.57
C ILE A 459 11.58 -9.30 -0.68
N VAL A 460 12.34 -8.26 -1.04
CA VAL A 460 13.37 -7.66 -0.17
C VAL A 460 12.70 -6.66 0.77
N LEU A 461 12.98 -6.78 2.07
CA LEU A 461 12.37 -5.98 3.13
C LEU A 461 13.22 -4.79 3.58
N HIS A 462 14.55 -4.88 3.43
CA HIS A 462 15.48 -3.79 3.78
C HIS A 462 16.39 -3.48 2.60
N PRO A 463 15.85 -2.89 1.51
CA PRO A 463 16.61 -2.60 0.31
C PRO A 463 17.82 -1.72 0.63
N LYS A 464 18.93 -2.00 -0.05
CA LYS A 464 20.14 -1.17 -0.05
C LYS A 464 20.12 -0.17 -1.19
N SER A 465 19.39 -0.48 -2.26
CA SER A 465 19.08 0.45 -3.33
C SER A 465 18.14 1.54 -2.81
N SER A 466 18.39 2.79 -3.18
CA SER A 466 17.51 3.92 -2.87
C SER A 466 17.41 4.83 -4.09
N GLY A 467 16.17 5.23 -4.39
CA GLY A 467 15.82 6.05 -5.52
C GLY A 467 15.68 7.54 -5.19
N THR A 468 15.09 8.29 -6.12
CA THR A 468 14.74 9.71 -5.91
C THR A 468 13.39 10.08 -6.52
N ILE A 469 12.75 11.10 -5.95
CA ILE A 469 11.58 11.79 -6.51
C ILE A 469 11.99 13.22 -6.87
N ARG A 470 11.76 13.62 -8.13
CA ARG A 470 12.07 14.97 -8.62
C ARG A 470 10.89 15.56 -9.34
N LEU A 471 10.70 16.87 -9.22
CA LEU A 471 9.80 17.58 -10.12
C LEU A 471 10.31 17.45 -11.56
N LYS A 472 9.39 17.14 -12.49
CA LYS A 472 9.67 17.18 -13.93
C LYS A 472 9.68 18.60 -14.45
N SER A 473 8.77 19.44 -13.94
CA SER A 473 8.64 20.86 -14.25
C SER A 473 8.05 21.62 -13.06
N SER A 474 7.82 22.92 -13.22
CA SER A 474 7.09 23.74 -12.23
C SER A 474 5.57 23.68 -12.39
N ASP A 475 5.03 22.96 -13.39
CA ASP A 475 3.58 22.74 -13.52
C ASP A 475 3.13 21.71 -12.46
N PRO A 476 2.27 22.09 -11.49
CA PRO A 476 1.82 21.16 -10.46
C PRO A 476 1.01 19.99 -11.02
N PHE A 477 0.49 20.09 -12.24
CA PHE A 477 -0.31 19.05 -12.87
C PHE A 477 0.54 18.00 -13.61
N GLU A 478 1.84 18.23 -13.81
CA GLU A 478 2.72 17.19 -14.34
C GLU A 478 3.16 16.23 -13.23
N TYR A 479 3.19 14.93 -13.53
CA TYR A 479 3.72 13.95 -12.58
C TYR A 479 5.23 14.13 -12.35
N PRO A 480 5.71 13.88 -11.13
CA PRO A 480 7.13 13.93 -10.84
C PRO A 480 7.86 12.75 -11.50
N LEU A 481 9.15 12.91 -11.71
CA LEU A 481 10.04 11.82 -12.07
C LEU A 481 10.23 10.90 -10.84
N ILE A 482 9.95 9.61 -11.03
CA ILE A 482 10.11 8.56 -10.03
C ILE A 482 11.25 7.65 -10.48
N ASP A 483 12.44 7.81 -9.91
CA ASP A 483 13.54 6.90 -10.19
C ASP A 483 13.71 5.95 -9.02
N ALA A 484 13.24 4.71 -9.14
CA ALA A 484 13.21 3.76 -8.03
C ALA A 484 14.56 3.09 -7.75
N GLN A 485 15.41 2.97 -8.78
CA GLN A 485 16.73 2.35 -8.72
C GLN A 485 16.76 0.93 -8.15
N TYR A 486 15.72 0.12 -8.34
CA TYR A 486 15.71 -1.25 -7.84
C TYR A 486 16.95 -2.05 -8.28
N LEU A 487 17.54 -2.80 -7.35
CA LEU A 487 18.69 -3.67 -7.57
C LEU A 487 19.95 -2.94 -8.07
N SER A 488 20.07 -1.64 -7.79
CA SER A 488 21.21 -0.81 -8.19
C SER A 488 22.31 -0.73 -7.13
N ASP A 489 22.10 -1.33 -5.96
CA ASP A 489 23.00 -1.23 -4.83
C ASP A 489 24.41 -1.72 -5.18
N LYS A 490 25.42 -0.97 -4.73
CA LYS A 490 26.82 -1.13 -5.14
C LYS A 490 27.39 -2.54 -4.92
N ASP A 491 26.89 -3.24 -3.90
CA ASP A 491 27.39 -4.55 -3.48
C ASP A 491 26.48 -5.71 -3.94
N ASP A 492 25.49 -5.45 -4.79
CA ASP A 492 24.49 -6.41 -5.26
C ASP A 492 23.76 -7.16 -4.12
N GLN A 493 23.63 -6.56 -2.93
CA GLN A 493 22.99 -7.18 -1.78
C GLN A 493 21.53 -7.49 -2.06
N ASP A 494 20.78 -6.58 -2.68
CA ASP A 494 19.34 -6.76 -2.90
C ASP A 494 19.07 -7.96 -3.82
N ILE A 495 19.80 -8.07 -4.93
CA ILE A 495 19.65 -9.20 -5.86
C ILE A 495 20.18 -10.51 -5.26
N LYS A 496 21.21 -10.46 -4.41
CA LYS A 496 21.72 -11.63 -3.68
C LYS A 496 20.69 -12.17 -2.70
N VAL A 497 19.98 -11.29 -1.99
CA VAL A 497 18.87 -11.65 -1.09
C VAL A 497 17.70 -12.24 -1.87
N LEU A 498 17.27 -11.63 -2.98
CA LEU A 498 16.22 -12.20 -3.83
C LEU A 498 16.58 -13.58 -4.40
N TYR A 499 17.84 -13.77 -4.78
CA TYR A 499 18.31 -15.08 -5.23
C TYR A 499 18.22 -16.11 -4.12
N GLU A 500 18.62 -15.77 -2.88
CA GLU A 500 18.49 -16.67 -1.73
C GLU A 500 17.04 -16.99 -1.38
N ALA A 501 16.16 -15.99 -1.44
CA ALA A 501 14.72 -16.18 -1.29
C ALA A 501 14.15 -17.13 -2.35
N THR A 502 14.59 -16.98 -3.61
CA THR A 502 14.23 -17.89 -4.72
C THR A 502 14.68 -19.32 -4.44
N GLN A 503 15.91 -19.51 -3.94
CA GLN A 503 16.40 -20.85 -3.57
C GLN A 503 15.61 -21.44 -2.40
N LEU A 504 15.22 -20.64 -1.40
CA LEU A 504 14.39 -21.12 -0.31
C LEU A 504 12.99 -21.54 -0.79
N ALA A 505 12.37 -20.77 -1.69
CA ALA A 505 11.08 -21.11 -2.27
C ALA A 505 11.14 -22.43 -3.08
N ILE A 506 12.22 -22.66 -3.84
CA ILE A 506 12.47 -23.94 -4.52
C ILE A 506 12.66 -25.07 -3.48
N LYS A 507 13.44 -24.84 -2.43
CA LYS A 507 13.64 -25.85 -1.36
C LYS A 507 12.34 -26.21 -0.64
N LEU A 508 11.43 -25.24 -0.46
CA LEU A 508 10.12 -25.50 0.15
C LEU A 508 9.32 -26.51 -0.67
N ILE A 509 9.27 -26.37 -2.00
CA ILE A 509 8.49 -27.31 -2.82
C ILE A 509 9.08 -28.73 -2.89
N GLU A 510 10.36 -28.89 -2.58
CA GLU A 510 11.03 -30.21 -2.52
C GLU A 510 10.70 -31.02 -1.26
N THR A 511 10.03 -30.40 -0.28
CA THR A 511 9.59 -31.05 0.97
C THR A 511 8.50 -32.10 0.74
N ASN A 512 8.26 -32.97 1.72
CA ASN A 512 7.21 -33.97 1.63
C ASN A 512 5.82 -33.34 1.57
N ALA A 513 5.63 -32.21 2.27
CA ALA A 513 4.39 -31.44 2.26
C ALA A 513 3.94 -31.06 0.84
N PHE A 514 4.84 -30.52 0.01
CA PHE A 514 4.55 -30.12 -1.36
C PHE A 514 4.57 -31.30 -2.34
N LYS A 515 5.41 -32.31 -2.11
CA LYS A 515 5.37 -33.56 -2.90
C LYS A 515 4.03 -34.28 -2.82
N LYS A 516 3.30 -34.17 -1.70
CA LYS A 516 1.93 -34.73 -1.55
C LYS A 516 0.92 -34.12 -2.52
N ILE A 517 1.12 -32.88 -2.95
CA ILE A 517 0.32 -32.23 -3.99
C ILE A 517 1.02 -32.23 -5.36
N ASN A 518 2.01 -33.12 -5.53
CA ASN A 518 2.81 -33.28 -6.74
C ASN A 518 3.37 -31.94 -7.26
N ALA A 519 3.88 -31.09 -6.35
CA ALA A 519 4.36 -29.79 -6.73
C ALA A 519 5.70 -29.87 -7.48
N SER A 520 5.87 -29.03 -8.50
CA SER A 520 7.12 -28.93 -9.28
C SER A 520 7.37 -27.51 -9.75
N VAL A 521 8.63 -27.14 -9.96
CA VAL A 521 9.00 -25.88 -10.64
C VAL A 521 8.44 -25.91 -12.06
N LEU A 522 7.81 -24.82 -12.49
CA LEU A 522 7.46 -24.65 -13.89
C LEU A 522 8.69 -24.19 -14.66
N GLU A 523 9.08 -24.96 -15.68
CA GLU A 523 10.19 -24.60 -16.56
C GLU A 523 9.77 -23.52 -17.54
N LEU A 524 9.96 -22.25 -17.15
CA LEU A 524 9.61 -21.06 -17.93
C LEU A 524 10.87 -20.32 -18.39
N PRO A 525 11.68 -20.88 -19.31
CA PRO A 525 12.88 -20.21 -19.80
C PRO A 525 12.52 -18.95 -20.61
N ILE A 526 13.19 -17.84 -20.31
CA ILE A 526 13.12 -16.62 -21.14
C ILE A 526 14.35 -16.50 -22.03
N SER A 527 14.13 -16.16 -23.30
CA SER A 527 15.15 -16.18 -24.35
C SER A 527 16.32 -15.23 -24.04
N GLU A 528 16.00 -14.09 -23.44
CA GLU A 528 16.91 -13.02 -23.05
C GLU A 528 17.97 -13.52 -22.08
N CYS A 529 17.62 -14.46 -21.19
CA CYS A 529 18.52 -15.04 -20.22
C CYS A 529 19.20 -16.32 -20.72
N THR A 530 18.49 -17.19 -21.43
CA THR A 530 19.06 -18.46 -21.92
C THR A 530 20.04 -18.28 -23.08
N LYS A 531 20.04 -17.13 -23.76
CA LYS A 531 21.05 -16.77 -24.78
C LYS A 531 22.48 -16.83 -24.23
N ASN A 532 22.69 -16.37 -22.99
CA ASN A 532 24.03 -16.19 -22.41
C ASN A 532 24.29 -17.05 -21.18
N HIS A 533 23.26 -17.72 -20.63
CA HIS A 533 23.36 -18.44 -19.38
C HIS A 533 22.66 -19.79 -19.46
N GLN A 534 23.28 -20.83 -18.89
CA GLN A 534 22.65 -22.13 -18.73
C GLN A 534 21.38 -21.99 -17.87
N PHE A 535 20.28 -22.60 -18.31
CA PHE A 535 19.01 -22.59 -17.58
C PHE A 535 19.19 -23.07 -16.13
N LEU A 536 18.51 -22.40 -15.19
CA LEU A 536 18.60 -22.62 -13.74
C LEU A 536 19.97 -22.34 -13.07
N SER A 537 21.01 -21.95 -13.83
CA SER A 537 22.26 -21.48 -13.24
C SER A 537 22.05 -20.20 -12.41
N LYS A 538 23.00 -19.89 -11.51
CA LYS A 538 22.98 -18.64 -10.75
C LYS A 538 22.86 -17.40 -11.66
N ASN A 539 23.60 -17.37 -12.76
CA ASN A 539 23.58 -16.23 -13.70
C ASN A 539 22.25 -16.15 -14.47
N TYR A 540 21.64 -17.29 -14.80
CA TYR A 540 20.28 -17.32 -15.34
C TYR A 540 19.29 -16.68 -14.36
N TRP A 541 19.32 -17.08 -13.09
CA TRP A 541 18.44 -16.49 -12.07
C TRP A 541 18.68 -15.00 -11.87
N TYR A 542 19.93 -14.54 -11.88
CA TYR A 542 20.23 -13.11 -11.79
C TYR A 542 19.65 -12.34 -12.97
N CYS A 543 19.75 -12.88 -14.19
CA CYS A 543 19.10 -12.27 -15.35
C CYS A 543 17.57 -12.27 -15.20
N HIS A 544 16.98 -13.39 -14.76
CA HIS A 544 15.53 -13.54 -14.60
C HIS A 544 14.95 -12.60 -13.53
N LEU A 545 15.64 -12.46 -12.40
CA LEU A 545 15.31 -11.51 -11.34
C LEU A 545 15.22 -10.09 -11.90
N ARG A 546 16.17 -9.64 -12.72
CA ARG A 546 16.14 -8.29 -13.31
C ARG A 546 14.98 -8.07 -14.28
N HIS A 547 14.46 -9.12 -14.91
CA HIS A 547 13.31 -9.00 -15.83
C HIS A 547 11.96 -8.92 -15.10
N PHE A 548 11.80 -9.67 -14.02
CA PHE A 548 10.50 -9.84 -13.34
C PHE A 548 10.46 -9.29 -11.91
N THR A 549 11.47 -8.52 -11.51
CA THR A 549 11.41 -7.71 -10.29
C THR A 549 10.69 -6.39 -10.58
N SER A 550 9.74 -6.04 -9.73
CA SER A 550 8.99 -4.79 -9.74
C SER A 550 8.76 -4.28 -8.32
N HIS A 551 8.03 -3.18 -8.18
CA HIS A 551 7.53 -2.66 -6.91
C HIS A 551 6.63 -3.68 -6.18
N VAL A 552 6.50 -3.52 -4.86
CA VAL A 552 5.35 -4.05 -4.08
C VAL A 552 4.51 -2.93 -3.44
N TYR A 553 4.62 -1.70 -3.98
CA TYR A 553 3.79 -0.53 -3.63
C TYR A 553 4.10 0.11 -2.26
N HIS A 554 5.27 -0.15 -1.67
CA HIS A 554 5.65 0.20 -0.30
C HIS A 554 6.73 1.29 -0.21
N GLY A 555 6.77 2.18 -1.20
CA GLY A 555 7.67 3.34 -1.20
C GLY A 555 7.57 4.16 0.08
N SER A 556 8.74 4.63 0.54
CA SER A 556 8.94 5.39 1.76
C SER A 556 10.16 6.32 1.66
N GLY A 557 10.43 7.15 2.68
CA GLY A 557 11.68 7.91 2.82
C GLY A 557 11.77 9.27 2.13
N THR A 558 10.82 9.62 1.27
CA THR A 558 10.90 10.86 0.46
C THR A 558 10.78 12.16 1.25
N CYS A 559 10.27 12.08 2.47
CA CYS A 559 10.23 13.15 3.46
C CYS A 559 10.74 12.63 4.82
N LYS A 560 11.80 11.80 4.81
CA LYS A 560 12.26 11.07 6.00
C LYS A 560 12.40 11.92 7.26
N MET A 561 12.00 11.35 8.40
CA MET A 561 12.20 11.94 9.71
C MET A 561 13.64 11.77 10.20
N GLY A 562 14.15 12.75 10.92
CA GLY A 562 15.47 12.71 11.52
C GLY A 562 15.81 13.99 12.28
N PRO A 563 16.89 13.97 13.08
CA PRO A 563 17.26 15.11 13.92
C PRO A 563 17.93 16.26 13.14
N ASN A 564 18.47 16.01 11.94
CA ASN A 564 19.31 16.97 11.22
C ASN A 564 18.69 17.35 9.86
N PRO A 565 18.43 18.65 9.59
CA PRO A 565 17.85 19.09 8.32
C PRO A 565 18.76 18.87 7.09
N ILE A 566 20.04 18.55 7.28
CA ILE A 566 20.95 18.21 6.17
C ILE A 566 20.52 16.90 5.50
N ASP A 567 20.04 15.93 6.29
CA ASP A 567 19.71 14.59 5.82
C ASP A 567 18.29 14.15 6.21
N SER A 568 17.44 15.04 6.70
CA SER A 568 16.03 14.76 6.97
C SER A 568 15.13 15.93 6.59
N VAL A 569 13.85 15.63 6.35
CA VAL A 569 12.85 16.63 5.93
C VAL A 569 11.99 17.06 7.10
N VAL A 570 11.68 16.11 7.98
CA VAL A 570 10.89 16.36 9.18
C VAL A 570 11.65 15.96 10.44
N ASP A 571 11.29 16.55 11.58
CA ASP A 571 11.81 16.13 12.88
C ASP A 571 11.10 14.87 13.42
N HIS A 572 11.43 14.47 14.64
CA HIS A 572 10.80 13.33 15.31
C HIS A 572 9.33 13.57 15.71
N GLU A 573 8.86 14.81 15.68
CA GLU A 573 7.44 15.16 15.79
C GLU A 573 6.79 15.24 14.41
N LEU A 574 7.52 14.94 13.33
CA LEU A 574 7.06 14.99 11.94
C LEU A 574 6.85 16.41 11.40
N LYS A 575 7.29 17.45 12.12
CA LYS A 575 7.24 18.85 11.67
C LYS A 575 8.31 19.08 10.63
N VAL A 576 7.98 19.83 9.57
CA VAL A 576 8.95 20.17 8.52
C VAL A 576 10.03 21.08 9.09
N HIS A 577 11.30 20.69 8.91
CA HIS A 577 12.42 21.46 9.44
C HIS A 577 12.40 22.89 8.91
N GLY A 578 12.53 23.88 9.81
CA GLY A 578 12.63 25.29 9.46
C GLY A 578 11.37 25.93 8.87
N VAL A 579 10.21 25.24 8.89
CA VAL A 579 8.92 25.78 8.44
C VAL A 579 7.87 25.50 9.52
N ASN A 580 7.36 26.57 10.13
CA ASN A 580 6.38 26.46 11.21
C ASN A 580 5.00 26.08 10.65
N ASN A 581 4.21 25.40 11.48
CA ASN A 581 2.81 25.04 11.21
C ASN A 581 2.61 24.12 9.99
N LEU A 582 3.65 23.34 9.65
CA LEU A 582 3.63 22.37 8.56
C LEU A 582 4.14 21.02 9.04
N ARG A 583 3.35 19.98 8.82
CA ARG A 583 3.69 18.59 9.17
C ARG A 583 3.55 17.68 7.95
N VAL A 584 4.33 16.61 7.89
CA VAL A 584 4.11 15.50 6.95
C VAL A 584 3.75 14.26 7.75
N VAL A 585 2.66 13.61 7.41
CA VAL A 585 2.17 12.42 8.11
C VAL A 585 1.67 11.42 7.06
N ASP A 586 2.60 10.61 6.55
CA ASP A 586 2.35 9.46 5.66
C ASP A 586 3.63 8.60 5.54
N ALA A 587 3.67 7.62 4.63
CA ALA A 587 4.82 6.72 4.44
C ALA A 587 6.14 7.43 4.05
N SER A 588 6.08 8.66 3.51
CA SER A 588 7.28 9.44 3.14
C SER A 588 8.19 9.72 4.34
N VAL A 589 7.66 9.73 5.57
CA VAL A 589 8.45 10.08 6.76
C VAL A 589 9.26 8.93 7.33
N PHE A 590 9.08 7.70 6.85
CA PHE A 590 9.84 6.57 7.38
C PHE A 590 11.34 6.83 7.14
N PRO A 591 12.20 6.73 8.16
CA PRO A 591 13.63 6.94 7.99
C PRO A 591 14.31 5.75 7.30
N THR A 592 13.72 4.56 7.40
CA THR A 592 14.06 3.35 6.66
C THR A 592 12.79 2.52 6.42
N ALA A 593 12.80 1.69 5.38
CA ALA A 593 11.76 0.68 5.17
C ALA A 593 11.58 -0.25 6.39
N VAL A 594 10.38 -0.80 6.54
CA VAL A 594 10.01 -1.75 7.61
C VAL A 594 9.83 -3.13 7.02
N ALA A 595 10.08 -4.17 7.81
CA ALA A 595 9.86 -5.56 7.39
C ALA A 595 8.38 -5.94 7.32
N GLY A 596 7.64 -5.42 6.36
CA GLY A 596 6.24 -5.73 6.13
C GLY A 596 5.55 -4.79 5.15
N HIS A 597 4.23 -4.78 5.18
CA HIS A 597 3.35 -3.98 4.33
C HIS A 597 2.98 -2.68 5.04
N ASN A 598 3.06 -1.55 4.34
CA ASN A 598 3.04 -0.21 4.95
C ASN A 598 1.68 0.24 5.52
N HIS A 599 0.59 -0.48 5.27
CA HIS A 599 -0.74 0.01 5.66
C HIS A 599 -0.91 0.19 7.17
N ALA A 600 -0.59 -0.83 7.98
CA ALA A 600 -0.68 -0.72 9.44
C ALA A 600 0.37 0.27 10.00
N PRO A 601 1.65 0.25 9.56
CA PRO A 601 2.65 1.24 9.96
C PRO A 601 2.22 2.69 9.69
N VAL A 602 1.64 2.99 8.53
CA VAL A 602 1.13 4.34 8.21
C VAL A 602 -0.02 4.74 9.12
N THR A 603 -0.95 3.82 9.40
CA THR A 603 -2.04 4.09 10.36
C THR A 603 -1.51 4.32 11.76
N MET A 604 -0.50 3.56 12.20
CA MET A 604 0.18 3.78 13.48
C MET A 604 0.81 5.18 13.56
N ILE A 605 1.53 5.61 12.51
CA ILE A 605 2.11 6.96 12.44
C ILE A 605 1.00 8.02 12.58
N ALA A 606 -0.12 7.83 11.89
CA ALA A 606 -1.23 8.77 11.91
C ALA A 606 -1.95 8.84 13.28
N GLU A 607 -2.15 7.70 13.95
CA GLU A 607 -2.68 7.64 15.31
C GLU A 607 -1.76 8.38 16.30
N LYS A 608 -0.44 8.14 16.21
CA LYS A 608 0.53 8.81 17.07
C LYS A 608 0.64 10.30 16.76
N ALA A 609 0.69 10.69 15.50
CA ALA A 609 0.74 12.09 15.08
C ALA A 609 -0.48 12.87 15.57
N SER A 610 -1.66 12.24 15.56
CA SER A 610 -2.89 12.84 16.08
C SER A 610 -2.76 13.17 17.57
N ASP A 611 -2.14 12.30 18.37
CA ASP A 611 -1.88 12.56 19.79
C ASP A 611 -0.82 13.65 19.99
N LEU A 612 0.25 13.67 19.18
CA LEU A 612 1.26 14.74 19.23
C LEU A 612 0.61 16.12 19.02
N ILE A 613 -0.18 16.26 17.95
CA ILE A 613 -0.89 17.51 17.61
C ILE A 613 -1.86 17.93 18.73
N LYS A 614 -2.63 16.98 19.27
CA LYS A 614 -3.58 17.26 20.36
C LYS A 614 -2.88 17.69 21.66
N ASN A 615 -1.73 17.10 21.97
CA ASN A 615 -0.99 17.40 23.19
C ASN A 615 -0.26 18.75 23.12
N GLU A 616 0.26 19.15 21.95
CA GLU A 616 0.82 20.49 21.74
C GLU A 616 -0.20 21.58 22.07
N CYS A 617 -1.46 21.41 21.64
CA CYS A 617 -2.53 22.37 21.92
C CYS A 617 -2.85 22.53 23.42
N LYS A 618 -2.59 21.52 24.26
CA LYS A 618 -2.83 21.61 25.71
C LYS A 618 -1.77 22.43 26.43
N TYR A 619 -0.56 22.49 25.89
CA TYR A 619 0.51 23.33 26.45
C TYR A 619 0.27 24.81 26.11
N ASP A 620 -0.18 25.10 24.88
CA ASP A 620 -0.49 26.47 24.46
C ASP A 620 -1.72 27.07 25.18
N SER A 621 -2.64 26.26 25.70
CA SER A 621 -3.82 26.72 26.45
C SER A 621 -3.57 27.01 27.94
N ASN A 622 -2.38 26.68 28.45
CA ASN A 622 -1.97 26.88 29.86
C ASN A 622 -0.97 28.03 30.05
N ILE A 623 -0.70 28.78 28.98
CA ILE A 623 0.08 30.04 28.96
C ILE A 623 -0.90 31.15 28.59
#